data_AF-A0A7X6CUW1-F1
#
_entry.id   AF-A0A7X6CUW1-F1
#
_cell.length_a   1.000
_cell.length_b   1.000
_cell.length_c   1.000
_cell.angle_alpha   90.00
_cell.angle_beta   90.00
_cell.angle_gamma   90.00
#
_symmetry.space_group_name_H-M   'P 1'
#
loop_
_entity.id
_entity.type
_entity.pdbx_description
1 polymer ?
#
loop_
_entity_poly.entity_id
_entity_poly.type
_entity_poly.pdbx_seq_one_letter_code
_entity_poly.pdbx_strand_id
1 'polypeptide(L)'
;MRNMDKSEQNPETPDRAAAGQVLTRAQAIKILELTGKPNREVIENRYAMLCRRYKDLSDPDNQRHMAEINQAYNVLTGFNQPFVPEDPRLNKKVAGKSVYQWRNIFYYGWKPALAVILVAALIIGIVYSAVTNKDSDFHLAALGAFYDTQSSLTSDETADYLDLSDYAKTQLGVENPSSEVLLISSSADAQLEQASIMKRMLYMSGSIDTDVFLVDQANLNLFAEQDLWTDMTDFYQTLQATFDSEQLQDFVPVYLQDETGQSYLAAINVSSQQLLNAFGILGGEQYLAISVLNKTPEKAEQFIKSLVEQEPMLLQHVGTKLETEPTEATDYSDESSQTESAAVTAGD
;
A
#
# COMPACT_ATOMS: atom_id res chain seq x y z
N MET A 1 -47.85 18.03 -30.96
CA MET A 1 -49.23 18.18 -30.44
C MET A 1 -49.95 16.85 -30.60
N ARG A 2 -50.70 16.41 -29.58
CA ARG A 2 -51.39 15.11 -29.36
C ARG A 2 -50.42 13.96 -29.03
N ASN A 3 -50.21 13.52 -27.79
CA ASN A 3 -51.06 13.27 -26.61
C ASN A 3 -52.22 12.29 -26.83
N MET A 4 -52.25 11.30 -25.90
CA MET A 4 -53.26 10.28 -25.57
C MET A 4 -53.21 9.00 -26.44
N ASP A 5 -53.35 7.78 -25.91
CA ASP A 5 -53.71 7.36 -24.55
C ASP A 5 -53.24 5.93 -24.27
N LYS A 6 -52.99 5.65 -23.00
CA LYS A 6 -52.82 4.31 -22.44
C LYS A 6 -54.16 3.58 -22.51
N SER A 7 -54.17 2.35 -23.00
CA SER A 7 -55.05 1.32 -22.46
C SER A 7 -54.38 -0.03 -22.58
N GLU A 8 -53.80 -0.46 -21.45
CA GLU A 8 -53.41 -1.84 -21.20
C GLU A 8 -54.66 -2.71 -21.31
N GLN A 9 -54.82 -3.40 -22.44
CA GLN A 9 -55.66 -4.60 -22.47
C GLN A 9 -54.84 -5.75 -21.91
N ASN A 10 -55.01 -5.95 -20.60
CA ASN A 10 -54.67 -7.13 -19.83
C ASN A 10 -55.16 -8.40 -20.56
N PRO A 11 -54.27 -9.22 -21.16
CA PRO A 11 -54.67 -10.54 -21.58
C PRO A 11 -54.69 -11.40 -20.32
N GLU A 12 -55.90 -11.53 -19.79
CA GLU A 12 -56.42 -12.71 -19.10
C GLU A 12 -55.35 -13.57 -18.43
N THR A 13 -55.19 -13.31 -17.13
CA THR A 13 -54.73 -14.28 -16.13
C THR A 13 -55.13 -15.70 -16.58
N PRO A 14 -54.18 -16.55 -17.03
CA PRO A 14 -54.47 -17.94 -17.24
C PRO A 14 -54.65 -18.53 -15.85
N ASP A 15 -55.90 -18.72 -15.50
CA ASP A 15 -56.34 -19.77 -14.62
C ASP A 15 -55.77 -19.73 -13.20
N ARG A 16 -56.25 -18.74 -12.42
CA ARG A 16 -56.34 -18.84 -10.95
C ARG A 16 -57.36 -19.93 -10.50
N ALA A 17 -57.49 -21.03 -11.24
CA ALA A 17 -58.33 -22.19 -10.91
C ALA A 17 -57.51 -23.43 -10.47
N ALA A 18 -56.21 -23.27 -10.20
CA ALA A 18 -55.41 -24.27 -9.49
C ALA A 18 -54.99 -23.82 -8.08
N ALA A 19 -55.71 -22.83 -7.51
CA ALA A 19 -55.60 -22.49 -6.09
C ALA A 19 -56.24 -23.64 -5.29
N GLY A 20 -55.38 -24.36 -4.55
CA GLY A 20 -55.69 -25.61 -3.88
C GLY A 20 -57.04 -25.63 -3.17
N GLN A 21 -57.79 -26.70 -3.38
CA GLN A 21 -58.91 -27.05 -2.50
C GLN A 21 -58.41 -26.99 -1.06
N VAL A 22 -58.83 -25.96 -0.33
CA VAL A 22 -58.60 -25.87 1.10
C VAL A 22 -59.39 -27.03 1.70
N LEU A 23 -58.66 -28.10 2.05
CA LEU A 23 -59.24 -29.30 2.61
C LEU A 23 -60.14 -28.90 3.78
N THR A 24 -61.44 -29.13 3.65
CA THR A 24 -62.39 -28.74 4.70
C THR A 24 -62.22 -29.64 5.92
N ARG A 25 -62.57 -29.15 7.11
CA ARG A 25 -62.51 -29.95 8.35
C ARG A 25 -63.26 -31.28 8.24
N ALA A 26 -64.38 -31.31 7.51
CA ALA A 26 -65.15 -32.54 7.26
C ALA A 26 -64.40 -33.54 6.37
N GLN A 27 -63.68 -33.06 5.36
CA GLN A 27 -62.84 -33.90 4.51
C GLN A 27 -61.62 -34.42 5.29
N ALA A 28 -61.00 -33.60 6.14
CA ALA A 28 -59.91 -34.00 7.01
C ALA A 28 -60.30 -35.10 8.01
N ILE A 29 -61.52 -35.02 8.59
CA ILE A 29 -62.08 -36.07 9.45
C ILE A 29 -62.23 -37.39 8.67
N LYS A 30 -62.66 -37.33 7.41
CA LYS A 30 -62.83 -38.51 6.55
C LYS A 30 -61.48 -39.15 6.18
N ILE A 31 -60.49 -38.34 5.83
CA ILE A 31 -59.13 -38.81 5.47
C ILE A 31 -58.43 -39.48 6.65
N LEU A 32 -58.59 -38.94 7.86
CA LEU A 32 -58.07 -39.58 9.07
C LEU A 32 -58.95 -40.73 9.58
N GLU A 33 -60.01 -41.11 8.86
CA GLU A 33 -60.93 -42.19 9.23
C GLU A 33 -61.54 -41.99 10.65
N LEU A 34 -61.85 -40.74 11.00
CA LEU A 34 -62.40 -40.34 12.30
C LEU A 34 -63.93 -40.22 12.25
N THR A 35 -64.59 -40.53 13.37
CA THR A 35 -66.06 -40.42 13.51
C THR A 35 -66.45 -39.28 14.44
N GLY A 36 -67.44 -38.46 14.04
CA GLY A 36 -68.04 -37.44 14.89
C GLY A 36 -67.17 -36.19 15.09
N LYS A 37 -67.16 -35.64 16.32
CA LYS A 37 -66.30 -34.53 16.73
C LYS A 37 -65.13 -35.08 17.56
N PRO A 38 -64.02 -35.52 16.93
CA PRO A 38 -62.92 -36.16 17.64
C PRO A 38 -62.19 -35.15 18.53
N ASN A 39 -61.80 -35.60 19.74
CA ASN A 39 -60.89 -34.85 20.60
C ASN A 39 -59.45 -34.94 20.07
N ARG A 40 -58.58 -34.02 20.48
CA ARG A 40 -57.17 -33.92 20.08
C ARG A 40 -56.41 -35.24 20.24
N GLU A 41 -56.59 -35.92 21.36
CA GLU A 41 -55.94 -37.21 21.65
C GLU A 41 -56.33 -38.30 20.63
N VAL A 42 -57.58 -38.30 20.18
CA VAL A 42 -58.07 -39.25 19.16
C VAL A 42 -57.46 -38.94 17.80
N ILE A 43 -57.29 -37.67 17.48
CA ILE A 43 -56.64 -37.21 16.24
C ILE A 43 -55.17 -37.63 16.23
N GLU A 44 -54.43 -37.36 17.31
CA GLU A 44 -53.00 -37.69 17.44
C GLU A 44 -52.76 -39.20 17.37
N ASN A 45 -53.55 -40.00 18.09
CA ASN A 45 -53.45 -41.46 18.06
C ASN A 45 -53.75 -42.03 16.67
N ARG A 46 -54.76 -41.49 15.97
CA ARG A 46 -55.12 -41.98 14.63
C ARG A 46 -54.10 -41.57 13.58
N TYR A 47 -53.60 -40.35 13.66
CA TYR A 47 -52.50 -39.88 12.84
C TYR A 47 -51.26 -40.77 13.00
N ALA A 48 -50.84 -41.06 14.23
CA ALA A 48 -49.70 -41.94 14.48
C ALA A 48 -49.90 -43.37 13.92
N MET A 49 -51.12 -43.91 13.99
CA MET A 49 -51.44 -45.21 13.39
C MET A 49 -51.33 -45.18 11.86
N LEU A 50 -51.85 -44.14 11.22
CA LEU A 50 -51.81 -43.98 9.75
C LEU A 50 -50.38 -43.73 9.26
N CYS A 51 -49.58 -42.91 9.95
CA CYS A 51 -48.17 -42.73 9.62
C CYS A 51 -47.37 -44.05 9.72
N ARG A 52 -47.68 -44.91 10.70
CA ARG A 52 -47.05 -46.24 10.81
C ARG A 52 -47.48 -47.19 9.68
N ARG A 53 -48.73 -47.09 9.22
CA ARG A 53 -49.28 -47.88 8.10
C ARG A 53 -48.62 -47.52 6.78
N TYR A 54 -48.46 -46.23 6.49
CA TYR A 54 -47.93 -45.72 5.23
C TYR A 54 -46.44 -45.30 5.31
N LYS A 55 -45.67 -45.88 6.25
CA LYS A 55 -44.28 -45.48 6.53
C LYS A 55 -43.30 -45.70 5.36
N ASP A 56 -43.65 -46.58 4.42
CA ASP A 56 -42.79 -46.92 3.30
C ASP A 56 -42.98 -45.93 2.15
N LEU A 57 -42.11 -44.93 2.12
CA LEU A 57 -42.11 -43.86 1.13
C LEU A 57 -41.43 -44.25 -0.19
N SER A 58 -41.06 -45.51 -0.39
CA SER A 58 -40.51 -45.97 -1.68
C SER A 58 -41.59 -46.16 -2.76
N ASP A 59 -42.84 -46.34 -2.34
CA ASP A 59 -44.02 -46.45 -3.20
C ASP A 59 -44.68 -45.06 -3.43
N PRO A 60 -44.86 -44.61 -4.69
CA PRO A 60 -45.52 -43.35 -5.02
C PRO A 60 -46.94 -43.21 -4.42
N ASP A 61 -47.68 -44.32 -4.28
CA ASP A 61 -49.04 -44.28 -3.73
C ASP A 61 -49.01 -44.02 -2.22
N ASN A 62 -48.04 -44.60 -1.50
CA ASN A 62 -47.84 -44.35 -0.08
C ASN A 62 -47.38 -42.91 0.20
N GLN A 63 -46.54 -42.34 -0.67
CA GLN A 63 -46.14 -40.93 -0.57
C GLN A 63 -47.35 -40.00 -0.67
N ARG A 64 -48.25 -40.27 -1.62
CA ARG A 64 -49.49 -39.50 -1.79
C ARG A 64 -50.41 -39.62 -0.58
N HIS A 65 -50.64 -40.84 -0.09
CA HIS A 65 -51.45 -41.06 1.11
C HIS A 65 -50.87 -40.38 2.36
N MET A 66 -49.54 -40.46 2.56
CA MET A 66 -48.88 -39.77 3.66
C MET A 66 -49.04 -38.25 3.57
N ALA A 67 -48.94 -37.67 2.36
CA ALA A 67 -49.17 -36.25 2.14
C ALA A 67 -50.62 -35.84 2.49
N GLU A 68 -51.61 -36.63 2.06
CA GLU A 68 -53.03 -36.41 2.38
C GLU A 68 -53.30 -36.51 3.89
N ILE A 69 -52.70 -37.48 4.59
CA ILE A 69 -52.79 -37.67 6.05
C ILE A 69 -52.20 -36.47 6.81
N ASN A 70 -51.03 -36.01 6.40
CA ASN A 70 -50.36 -34.85 7.02
C ASN A 70 -51.17 -33.57 6.82
N GLN A 71 -51.73 -33.37 5.62
CA GLN A 71 -52.60 -32.23 5.33
C GLN A 71 -53.87 -32.27 6.18
N ALA A 72 -54.50 -33.44 6.30
CA ALA A 72 -55.69 -33.61 7.14
C ALA A 72 -55.40 -33.34 8.62
N TYR A 73 -54.25 -33.82 9.14
CA TYR A 73 -53.81 -33.54 10.51
C TYR A 73 -53.62 -32.03 10.73
N ASN A 74 -52.87 -31.37 9.85
CA ASN A 74 -52.58 -29.94 9.92
C ASN A 74 -53.84 -29.07 9.94
N VAL A 75 -54.85 -29.42 9.15
CA VAL A 75 -56.17 -28.76 9.13
C VAL A 75 -56.94 -28.98 10.43
N LEU A 76 -56.88 -30.18 11.02
CA LEU A 76 -57.54 -30.46 12.30
C LEU A 76 -56.83 -29.81 13.50
N THR A 77 -55.52 -29.61 13.44
CA THR A 77 -54.72 -29.02 14.51
C THR A 77 -54.48 -27.52 14.37
N GLY A 78 -54.94 -26.90 13.26
CA GLY A 78 -54.86 -25.46 13.03
C GLY A 78 -53.49 -24.96 12.54
N PHE A 79 -52.58 -25.86 12.18
CA PHE A 79 -51.28 -25.52 11.59
C PHE A 79 -51.43 -25.44 10.06
N ASN A 80 -52.01 -24.34 9.54
CA ASN A 80 -52.12 -24.09 8.10
C ASN A 80 -50.77 -23.67 7.49
N GLN A 81 -49.80 -24.59 7.40
CA GLN A 81 -48.70 -24.44 6.44
C GLN A 81 -49.07 -25.18 5.15
N PRO A 82 -49.20 -24.48 4.01
CA PRO A 82 -49.38 -25.15 2.73
C PRO A 82 -48.13 -25.98 2.40
N PHE A 83 -48.34 -27.24 2.04
CA PHE A 83 -47.28 -28.12 1.53
C PHE A 83 -46.66 -27.47 0.28
N VAL A 84 -45.39 -27.08 0.36
CA VAL A 84 -44.59 -26.74 -0.82
C VAL A 84 -43.94 -28.06 -1.25
N PRO A 85 -44.31 -28.65 -2.40
CA PRO A 85 -43.63 -29.84 -2.90
C PRO A 85 -42.13 -29.54 -3.00
N GLU A 86 -41.28 -30.41 -2.45
CA GLU A 86 -39.85 -30.32 -2.71
C GLU A 86 -39.63 -30.37 -4.22
N ASP A 87 -39.07 -29.29 -4.79
CA ASP A 87 -38.83 -29.20 -6.23
C ASP A 87 -37.90 -30.37 -6.64
N PRO A 88 -38.37 -31.34 -7.46
CA PRO A 88 -37.60 -32.54 -7.78
C PRO A 88 -36.26 -32.24 -8.47
N ARG A 89 -36.08 -31.01 -8.98
CA ARG A 89 -34.81 -30.52 -9.54
C ARG A 89 -33.69 -30.38 -8.49
N LEU A 90 -34.03 -30.10 -7.22
CA LEU A 90 -33.07 -29.89 -6.13
C LEU A 90 -32.46 -31.21 -5.60
N ASN A 91 -33.14 -32.34 -5.85
CA ASN A 91 -32.70 -33.69 -5.48
C ASN A 91 -31.85 -34.38 -6.56
N LYS A 92 -31.65 -33.73 -7.71
CA LYS A 92 -30.71 -34.22 -8.72
C LYS A 92 -29.31 -34.31 -8.11
N LYS A 93 -28.68 -35.47 -8.19
CA LYS A 93 -27.31 -35.67 -7.71
C LYS A 93 -26.32 -35.18 -8.77
N VAL A 94 -25.43 -34.28 -8.39
CA VAL A 94 -24.31 -33.80 -9.19
C VAL A 94 -23.04 -34.05 -8.39
N ALA A 95 -22.09 -34.81 -8.95
CA ALA A 95 -20.86 -35.21 -8.27
C ALA A 95 -21.12 -35.86 -6.89
N GLY A 96 -22.10 -36.77 -6.81
CA GLY A 96 -22.41 -37.55 -5.59
C GLY A 96 -23.19 -36.81 -4.49
N LYS A 97 -23.38 -35.49 -4.58
CA LYS A 97 -24.18 -34.65 -3.65
C LYS A 97 -25.41 -34.07 -4.35
N SER A 98 -26.47 -33.75 -3.62
CA SER A 98 -27.65 -33.11 -4.23
C SER A 98 -27.37 -31.65 -4.60
N VAL A 99 -28.09 -31.11 -5.59
CA VAL A 99 -28.00 -29.69 -5.96
C VAL A 99 -28.30 -28.78 -4.75
N TYR A 100 -29.22 -29.20 -3.87
CA TYR A 100 -29.48 -28.50 -2.61
C TYR A 100 -28.24 -28.41 -1.70
N GLN A 101 -27.49 -29.51 -1.55
CA GLN A 101 -26.26 -29.55 -0.75
C GLN A 101 -25.17 -28.67 -1.35
N TRP A 102 -25.01 -28.66 -2.68
CA TRP A 102 -24.10 -27.74 -3.35
C TRP A 102 -24.48 -26.29 -3.14
N ARG A 103 -25.77 -25.95 -3.30
CA ARG A 103 -26.26 -24.59 -3.01
C ARG A 103 -25.96 -24.19 -1.57
N ASN A 104 -26.10 -25.11 -0.62
CA ASN A 104 -25.77 -24.88 0.77
C ASN A 104 -24.25 -24.65 0.98
N ILE A 105 -23.41 -25.47 0.36
CA ILE A 105 -21.95 -25.33 0.42
C ILE A 105 -21.50 -24.00 -0.18
N PHE A 106 -22.07 -23.60 -1.32
CA PHE A 106 -21.75 -22.31 -1.91
C PHE A 106 -22.30 -21.15 -1.08
N TYR A 107 -23.52 -21.24 -0.57
CA TYR A 107 -24.16 -20.17 0.21
C TYR A 107 -23.47 -19.93 1.57
N TYR A 108 -23.00 -20.98 2.23
CA TYR A 108 -22.35 -20.90 3.55
C TYR A 108 -20.81 -20.96 3.49
N GLY A 109 -20.22 -21.54 2.45
CA GLY A 109 -18.79 -21.79 2.33
C GLY A 109 -18.00 -20.74 1.55
N TRP A 110 -18.66 -19.85 0.80
CA TRP A 110 -17.95 -18.85 -0.01
C TRP A 110 -17.23 -17.79 0.83
N LYS A 111 -17.82 -17.35 1.96
CA LYS A 111 -17.22 -16.37 2.87
C LYS A 111 -15.92 -16.87 3.53
N PRO A 112 -15.89 -18.06 4.17
CA PRO A 112 -14.65 -18.59 4.72
C PRO A 112 -13.64 -18.93 3.63
N ALA A 113 -14.06 -19.40 2.46
CA ALA A 113 -13.15 -19.64 1.33
C ALA A 113 -12.48 -18.34 0.85
N LEU A 114 -13.23 -17.24 0.72
CA LEU A 114 -12.70 -15.93 0.36
C LEU A 114 -11.70 -15.41 1.41
N ALA A 115 -12.02 -15.58 2.70
CA ALA A 115 -11.12 -15.19 3.79
C ALA A 115 -9.80 -15.95 3.73
N VAL A 116 -9.83 -17.26 3.48
CA VAL A 116 -8.61 -18.08 3.32
C VAL A 116 -7.79 -17.63 2.12
N ILE A 117 -8.43 -17.32 0.99
CA ILE A 117 -7.74 -16.82 -0.20
C ILE A 117 -7.07 -15.48 0.08
N LEU A 118 -7.74 -14.56 0.77
CA LEU A 118 -7.17 -13.25 1.14
C LEU A 118 -5.97 -13.40 2.08
N VAL A 119 -6.06 -14.26 3.09
CA VAL A 119 -4.94 -14.54 4.00
C VAL A 119 -3.77 -15.19 3.25
N ALA A 120 -4.05 -16.14 2.35
CA ALA A 120 -3.02 -16.77 1.52
C ALA A 120 -2.34 -15.74 0.60
N ALA A 121 -3.10 -14.86 -0.04
CA ALA A 121 -2.57 -13.79 -0.87
C ALA A 121 -1.69 -12.82 -0.07
N LEU A 122 -2.10 -12.46 1.15
CA LEU A 122 -1.30 -11.62 2.05
C LEU A 122 0.03 -12.30 2.42
N ILE A 123 -0.01 -13.59 2.80
CA ILE A 123 1.20 -14.35 3.15
C ILE A 123 2.12 -14.46 1.94
N ILE A 124 1.58 -14.78 0.76
CA ILE A 124 2.35 -14.84 -0.49
C ILE A 124 2.97 -13.47 -0.77
N GLY A 125 2.23 -12.38 -0.59
CA GLY A 125 2.74 -11.02 -0.75
C GLY A 125 3.90 -10.70 0.20
N ILE A 126 3.79 -11.08 1.48
CA ILE A 126 4.87 -10.89 2.46
C ILE A 126 6.10 -11.71 2.09
N VAL A 127 5.93 -12.99 1.76
CA VAL A 127 7.05 -13.86 1.37
C VAL A 127 7.68 -13.38 0.07
N TYR A 128 6.87 -13.00 -0.91
CA TYR A 128 7.36 -12.47 -2.18
C TYR A 128 8.14 -11.17 -1.98
N SER A 129 7.63 -10.25 -1.16
CA SER A 129 8.32 -9.01 -0.79
C SER A 129 9.64 -9.32 -0.08
N ALA A 130 9.66 -10.22 0.91
CA ALA A 130 10.87 -10.57 1.63
C ALA A 130 11.93 -11.26 0.74
N VAL A 131 11.52 -12.05 -0.26
CA VAL A 131 12.45 -12.73 -1.18
C VAL A 131 12.93 -11.81 -2.30
N THR A 132 12.10 -10.85 -2.72
CA THR A 132 12.43 -9.94 -3.83
C THR A 132 13.18 -8.70 -3.35
N ASN A 133 12.99 -8.30 -2.09
CA ASN A 133 13.72 -7.19 -1.49
C ASN A 133 15.10 -7.69 -1.04
N LYS A 134 16.08 -7.63 -1.95
CA LYS A 134 17.48 -7.91 -1.64
C LYS A 134 18.04 -6.77 -0.79
N ASP A 135 18.86 -7.09 0.20
CA ASP A 135 19.59 -6.10 0.97
C ASP A 135 20.48 -5.26 0.05
N SER A 136 20.63 -3.98 0.37
CA SER A 136 21.47 -3.09 -0.41
C SER A 136 22.95 -3.46 -0.22
N ASP A 137 23.69 -3.50 -1.33
CA ASP A 137 25.11 -3.81 -1.34
C ASP A 137 26.01 -2.56 -1.51
N PHE A 138 25.38 -1.39 -1.60
CA PHE A 138 25.98 -0.07 -1.46
C PHE A 138 24.88 0.97 -1.18
N HIS A 139 25.00 1.74 -0.12
CA HIS A 139 24.01 2.74 0.28
C HIS A 139 24.61 4.14 0.44
N LEU A 140 24.02 5.11 -0.27
CA LEU A 140 24.32 6.54 -0.13
C LEU A 140 23.15 7.28 0.52
N ALA A 141 23.42 8.01 1.60
CA ALA A 141 22.43 8.84 2.27
C ALA A 141 22.81 10.33 2.17
N ALA A 142 21.95 11.14 1.57
CA ALA A 142 22.08 12.59 1.54
C ALA A 142 21.23 13.22 2.65
N LEU A 143 21.83 13.81 3.68
CA LEU A 143 21.14 14.35 4.85
C LEU A 143 21.45 15.84 5.03
N GLY A 144 20.42 16.68 4.92
CA GLY A 144 20.60 18.12 5.15
C GLY A 144 19.60 18.99 4.41
N ALA A 145 19.99 20.24 4.21
CA ALA A 145 19.27 21.20 3.37
C ALA A 145 19.46 20.91 1.86
N PHE A 146 19.14 19.67 1.46
CA PHE A 146 19.15 19.24 0.07
C PHE A 146 17.73 19.22 -0.48
N TYR A 147 17.57 19.55 -1.76
CA TYR A 147 16.34 19.35 -2.52
C TYR A 147 16.52 18.15 -3.44
N ASP A 148 15.66 17.15 -3.28
CA ASP A 148 15.59 16.02 -4.20
C ASP A 148 14.59 16.33 -5.32
N THR A 149 15.12 16.71 -6.47
CA THR A 149 14.28 17.01 -7.63
C THR A 149 13.67 15.76 -8.24
N GLN A 150 14.30 14.59 -8.14
CA GLN A 150 13.76 13.35 -8.73
C GLN A 150 12.49 12.89 -8.03
N SER A 151 12.38 13.13 -6.71
CA SER A 151 11.18 12.78 -5.94
C SER A 151 9.95 13.63 -6.28
N SER A 152 10.15 14.83 -6.82
CA SER A 152 9.09 15.83 -7.07
C SER A 152 8.70 15.99 -8.54
N LEU A 153 9.49 15.46 -9.46
CA LEU A 153 9.33 15.69 -10.90
C LEU A 153 8.42 14.62 -11.54
N THR A 154 7.69 15.03 -12.57
CA THR A 154 6.94 14.09 -13.41
C THR A 154 7.90 13.33 -14.32
N SER A 155 7.52 12.15 -14.82
CA SER A 155 8.40 11.23 -15.58
C SER A 155 9.10 11.85 -16.80
N ASP A 156 8.60 12.98 -17.30
CA ASP A 156 9.15 13.67 -18.46
C ASP A 156 10.28 14.65 -18.07
N GLU A 157 10.37 15.07 -16.80
CA GLU A 157 11.40 15.98 -16.26
C GLU A 157 12.53 15.23 -15.53
N THR A 158 12.28 13.98 -15.11
CA THR A 158 13.30 13.08 -14.55
C THR A 158 14.30 12.58 -15.59
N ALA A 159 13.99 12.71 -16.89
CA ALA A 159 14.83 12.20 -17.99
C ALA A 159 16.22 12.87 -18.09
N ASP A 160 16.40 14.02 -17.45
CA ASP A 160 17.60 14.85 -17.61
C ASP A 160 18.58 14.78 -16.43
N TYR A 161 18.31 13.96 -15.41
CA TYR A 161 19.26 13.67 -14.33
C TYR A 161 19.81 12.25 -14.48
N LEU A 162 21.05 12.04 -14.04
CA LEU A 162 21.61 10.71 -13.96
C LEU A 162 20.96 9.95 -12.80
N ASP A 163 20.61 8.69 -13.02
CA ASP A 163 20.21 7.81 -11.94
C ASP A 163 21.45 7.42 -11.12
N LEU A 164 21.49 7.81 -9.86
CA LEU A 164 22.60 7.55 -8.95
C LEU A 164 22.79 6.05 -8.68
N SER A 165 21.70 5.28 -8.65
CA SER A 165 21.76 3.82 -8.49
C SER A 165 22.40 3.19 -9.72
N ASP A 166 22.04 3.60 -10.94
CA ASP A 166 22.66 3.07 -12.15
C ASP A 166 24.12 3.52 -12.33
N TYR A 167 24.44 4.75 -11.91
CA TYR A 167 25.84 5.20 -11.80
C TYR A 167 26.62 4.30 -10.83
N ALA A 168 26.12 4.06 -9.62
CA ALA A 168 26.76 3.20 -8.64
C ALA A 168 26.92 1.76 -9.16
N LYS A 169 25.91 1.16 -9.80
CA LYS A 169 26.04 -0.17 -10.44
C LYS A 169 27.17 -0.21 -11.45
N THR A 170 27.26 0.82 -12.29
CA THR A 170 28.25 0.88 -13.38
C THR A 170 29.67 1.08 -12.84
N GLN A 171 29.85 2.00 -11.91
CA GLN A 171 31.17 2.37 -11.40
C GLN A 171 31.69 1.39 -10.34
N LEU A 172 30.81 0.78 -9.54
CA LEU A 172 31.18 -0.08 -8.41
C LEU A 172 30.98 -1.57 -8.68
N GLY A 173 30.26 -1.93 -9.75
CA GLY A 173 29.93 -3.34 -10.04
C GLY A 173 28.98 -3.98 -9.01
N VAL A 174 28.14 -3.16 -8.38
CA VAL A 174 27.14 -3.58 -7.37
C VAL A 174 25.83 -3.99 -8.04
N GLU A 175 25.09 -4.92 -7.40
CA GLU A 175 23.81 -5.43 -7.91
C GLU A 175 22.63 -4.56 -7.48
N ASN A 176 22.58 -4.13 -6.21
CA ASN A 176 21.43 -3.48 -5.59
C ASN A 176 21.84 -2.23 -4.79
N PRO A 177 22.44 -1.21 -5.43
CA PRO A 177 22.69 0.04 -4.75
C PRO A 177 21.38 0.72 -4.39
N SER A 178 21.40 1.45 -3.30
CA SER A 178 20.29 2.29 -2.87
C SER A 178 20.80 3.69 -2.53
N SER A 179 20.00 4.69 -2.84
CA SER A 179 20.28 6.06 -2.47
C SER A 179 19.04 6.69 -1.86
N GLU A 180 19.24 7.55 -0.89
CA GLU A 180 18.14 8.26 -0.25
C GLU A 180 18.52 9.70 0.08
N VAL A 181 17.61 10.63 -0.20
CA VAL A 181 17.74 12.03 0.21
C VAL A 181 16.75 12.31 1.35
N LEU A 182 17.27 12.72 2.49
CA LEU A 182 16.49 13.19 3.63
C LEU A 182 16.56 14.71 3.71
N LEU A 183 15.45 15.34 3.33
CA LEU A 183 15.23 16.76 3.57
C LEU A 183 15.13 17.02 5.07
N ILE A 184 16.09 17.76 5.61
CA ILE A 184 16.08 18.27 6.97
C ILE A 184 15.97 19.80 6.87
N SER A 185 14.75 20.30 6.64
CA SER A 185 14.48 21.75 6.69
C SER A 185 13.66 22.10 7.93
N SER A 186 13.99 23.22 8.55
CA SER A 186 13.23 23.83 9.65
C SER A 186 11.92 24.49 9.19
N SER A 187 11.63 24.44 7.88
CA SER A 187 10.44 25.02 7.24
C SER A 187 9.39 23.96 6.84
N ALA A 188 9.65 22.69 7.13
CA ALA A 188 8.74 21.58 6.86
C ALA A 188 7.53 21.59 7.81
N ASP A 189 6.42 20.97 7.40
CA ASP A 189 5.32 20.63 8.31
C ASP A 189 5.86 19.84 9.52
N ALA A 190 5.33 20.10 10.72
CA ALA A 190 5.80 19.53 11.98
C ALA A 190 5.83 17.99 11.95
N GLN A 191 4.96 17.36 11.16
CA GLN A 191 4.97 15.90 10.96
C GLN A 191 6.16 15.43 10.12
N LEU A 192 6.52 16.15 9.06
CA LEU A 192 7.66 15.83 8.22
C LEU A 192 8.97 16.08 8.97
N GLU A 193 9.04 17.17 9.75
CA GLU A 193 10.18 17.46 10.61
C GLU A 193 10.43 16.32 11.62
N GLN A 194 9.39 15.84 12.31
CA GLN A 194 9.52 14.70 13.23
C GLN A 194 10.00 13.42 12.53
N ALA A 195 9.49 13.15 11.33
CA ALA A 195 9.92 12.01 10.54
C ALA A 195 11.41 12.12 10.15
N SER A 196 11.86 13.31 9.71
CA SER A 196 13.26 13.58 9.39
C SER A 196 14.16 13.47 10.62
N ILE A 197 13.74 13.96 11.79
CA ILE A 197 14.47 13.79 13.04
C ILE A 197 14.61 12.31 13.40
N MET A 198 13.51 11.55 13.37
CA MET A 198 13.53 10.12 13.70
C MET A 198 14.46 9.35 12.76
N LYS A 199 14.43 9.68 11.47
CA LYS A 199 15.23 9.02 10.46
C LYS A 199 16.71 9.36 10.58
N ARG A 200 17.05 10.63 10.85
CA ARG A 200 18.41 11.04 11.21
C ARG A 200 18.93 10.25 12.41
N MET A 201 18.12 10.04 13.45
CA MET A 201 18.51 9.21 14.59
C MET A 201 18.78 7.75 14.21
N LEU A 202 18.05 7.18 13.25
CA LEU A 202 18.32 5.82 12.77
C LEU A 202 19.68 5.73 12.06
N TYR A 203 19.99 6.70 11.19
CA TYR A 203 21.31 6.81 10.56
C TYR A 203 22.42 6.97 11.60
N MET A 204 22.26 7.87 12.56
CA MET A 204 23.25 8.07 13.64
C MET A 204 23.44 6.83 14.52
N SER A 205 22.40 6.02 14.71
CA SER A 205 22.49 4.79 15.51
C SER A 205 23.13 3.61 14.75
N GLY A 206 23.38 3.74 13.44
CA GLY A 206 23.80 2.62 12.60
C GLY A 206 22.71 1.58 12.31
N SER A 207 21.45 1.90 12.59
CA SER A 207 20.33 1.00 12.27
C SER A 207 20.05 0.93 10.78
N ILE A 208 20.49 1.94 10.03
CA ILE A 208 20.52 1.95 8.57
C ILE A 208 21.99 1.85 8.18
N ASP A 209 22.34 0.78 7.45
CA ASP A 209 23.69 0.60 6.93
C ASP A 209 23.93 1.63 5.83
N THR A 210 24.90 2.53 6.03
CA THR A 210 25.25 3.58 5.07
C THR A 210 26.75 3.55 4.80
N ASP A 211 27.12 3.48 3.52
CA ASP A 211 28.51 3.45 3.10
C ASP A 211 29.07 4.87 2.94
N VAL A 212 28.31 5.75 2.26
CA VAL A 212 28.68 7.14 1.99
C VAL A 212 27.55 8.09 2.42
N PHE A 213 27.92 9.12 3.16
CA PHE A 213 27.05 10.23 3.50
C PHE A 213 27.37 11.44 2.63
N LEU A 214 26.34 12.10 2.12
CA LEU A 214 26.38 13.46 1.62
C LEU A 214 25.68 14.35 2.65
N VAL A 215 26.41 15.25 3.29
CA VAL A 215 25.86 16.08 4.38
C VAL A 215 26.15 17.55 4.15
N ASP A 216 25.30 18.41 4.72
CA ASP A 216 25.63 19.83 4.90
C ASP A 216 26.56 20.01 6.12
N GLN A 217 27.06 21.23 6.36
CA GLN A 217 28.01 21.45 7.44
C GLN A 217 27.40 21.18 8.82
N ALA A 218 26.10 21.46 8.99
CA ALA A 218 25.41 21.28 10.26
C ALA A 218 25.33 19.79 10.64
N ASN A 219 24.94 18.92 9.69
CA ASN A 219 24.88 17.48 9.93
C ASN A 219 26.28 16.85 10.00
N LEU A 220 27.26 17.36 9.25
CA LEU A 220 28.66 16.93 9.36
C LEU A 220 29.16 17.07 10.81
N ASN A 221 28.97 18.25 11.41
CA ASN A 221 29.40 18.52 12.79
C ASN A 221 28.59 17.71 13.80
N LEU A 222 27.28 17.63 13.64
CA LEU A 222 26.40 16.87 14.55
C LEU A 222 26.79 15.38 14.62
N PHE A 223 27.17 14.78 13.49
CA PHE A 223 27.54 13.37 13.44
C PHE A 223 28.97 13.16 13.92
N ALA A 224 29.85 14.15 13.77
CA ALA A 224 31.19 14.13 14.32
C ALA A 224 31.18 14.11 15.86
N GLU A 225 30.19 14.77 16.50
CA GLU A 225 29.98 14.69 17.97
C GLU A 225 29.66 13.26 18.46
N GLN A 226 29.41 12.31 17.55
CA GLN A 226 29.13 10.91 17.87
C GLN A 226 30.17 9.96 17.25
N ASP A 227 31.34 10.48 16.82
CA ASP A 227 32.42 9.72 16.18
C ASP A 227 31.95 8.85 14.99
N LEU A 228 30.98 9.33 14.22
CA LEU A 228 30.38 8.55 13.13
C LEU A 228 31.20 8.51 11.84
N TRP A 229 32.31 9.25 11.79
CA TRP A 229 33.12 9.42 10.59
C TRP A 229 34.39 8.58 10.63
N THR A 230 34.65 7.85 9.55
CA THR A 230 35.94 7.19 9.32
C THR A 230 37.01 8.24 9.05
N ASP A 231 38.22 8.06 9.58
CA ASP A 231 39.37 8.87 9.18
C ASP A 231 39.80 8.52 7.74
N MET A 232 39.57 9.46 6.83
CA MET A 232 39.82 9.31 5.40
C MET A 232 41.25 9.76 5.00
N THR A 233 42.16 9.96 5.96
CA THR A 233 43.52 10.44 5.68
C THR A 233 44.28 9.56 4.68
N ASP A 234 44.27 8.23 4.88
CA ASP A 234 44.97 7.28 3.99
C ASP A 234 44.33 7.23 2.60
N PHE A 235 43.00 7.29 2.54
CA PHE A 235 42.27 7.36 1.28
C PHE A 235 42.57 8.65 0.51
N TYR A 236 42.58 9.80 1.18
CA TYR A 236 42.87 11.08 0.53
C TYR A 236 44.31 11.15 0.00
N GLN A 237 45.28 10.56 0.72
CA GLN A 237 46.65 10.39 0.19
C GLN A 237 46.68 9.52 -1.07
N THR A 238 45.85 8.49 -1.13
CA THR A 238 45.69 7.65 -2.33
C THR A 238 45.12 8.45 -3.50
N LEU A 239 44.15 9.34 -3.25
CA LEU A 239 43.65 10.27 -4.28
C LEU A 239 44.77 11.19 -4.77
N GLN A 240 45.54 11.80 -3.87
CA GLN A 240 46.67 12.68 -4.22
C GLN A 240 47.78 11.96 -5.00
N ALA A 241 47.95 10.66 -4.79
CA ALA A 241 48.90 9.85 -5.55
C ALA A 241 48.36 9.42 -6.93
N THR A 242 47.04 9.42 -7.11
CA THR A 242 46.37 8.94 -8.33
C THR A 242 46.02 10.07 -9.29
N PHE A 243 45.64 11.24 -8.76
CA PHE A 243 45.12 12.38 -9.53
C PHE A 243 46.02 13.60 -9.37
N ASP A 244 46.10 14.40 -10.42
CA ASP A 244 46.85 15.66 -10.38
C ASP A 244 46.10 16.72 -9.56
N SER A 245 46.83 17.73 -9.08
CA SER A 245 46.27 18.80 -8.23
C SER A 245 45.12 19.58 -8.88
N GLU A 246 45.07 19.63 -10.21
CA GLU A 246 43.98 20.26 -10.97
C GLU A 246 42.68 19.46 -10.83
N GLN A 247 42.73 18.13 -10.92
CA GLN A 247 41.56 17.25 -10.78
C GLN A 247 41.04 17.19 -9.34
N LEU A 248 41.89 17.48 -8.35
CA LEU A 248 41.53 17.50 -6.94
C LEU A 248 41.22 18.90 -6.42
N GLN A 249 41.28 19.93 -7.26
CA GLN A 249 41.10 21.32 -6.84
C GLN A 249 39.76 21.53 -6.10
N ASP A 250 38.73 20.79 -6.52
CA ASP A 250 37.37 20.88 -5.99
C ASP A 250 37.02 19.79 -4.97
N PHE A 251 37.98 18.93 -4.63
CA PHE A 251 37.85 17.88 -3.62
C PHE A 251 38.68 18.25 -2.39
N VAL A 252 38.17 19.20 -1.60
CA VAL A 252 38.92 19.84 -0.51
C VAL A 252 38.76 19.02 0.78
N PRO A 253 39.86 18.61 1.45
CA PRO A 253 39.79 17.79 2.64
C PRO A 253 39.29 18.62 3.84
N VAL A 254 38.40 18.05 4.63
CA VAL A 254 37.82 18.68 5.82
C VAL A 254 38.27 17.91 7.06
N TYR A 255 38.95 18.62 7.96
CA TYR A 255 39.46 18.07 9.19
C TYR A 255 38.58 18.46 10.38
N LEU A 256 38.24 17.49 11.20
CA LEU A 256 37.53 17.66 12.46
C LEU A 256 38.39 17.15 13.62
N GLN A 257 37.96 17.43 14.85
CA GLN A 257 38.60 16.91 16.06
C GLN A 257 37.72 15.82 16.67
N ASP A 258 38.34 14.72 17.08
CA ASP A 258 37.67 13.66 17.84
C ASP A 258 37.48 14.06 19.33
N GLU A 259 36.85 13.19 20.12
CA GLU A 259 36.66 13.40 21.56
C GLU A 259 37.98 13.63 22.34
N THR A 260 39.11 13.17 21.80
CA THR A 260 40.44 13.33 22.41
C THR A 260 41.14 14.63 21.99
N GLY A 261 40.55 15.39 21.06
CA GLY A 261 41.10 16.60 20.47
C GLY A 261 42.10 16.33 19.34
N GLN A 262 42.21 15.09 18.87
CA GLN A 262 43.07 14.72 17.75
C GLN A 262 42.38 15.06 16.44
N SER A 263 43.12 15.72 15.54
CA SER A 263 42.61 16.08 14.22
C SER A 263 42.63 14.87 13.28
N TYR A 264 41.54 14.66 12.54
CA TYR A 264 41.42 13.60 11.54
C TYR A 264 40.66 14.11 10.30
N LEU A 265 40.83 13.48 9.14
CA LEU A 265 40.15 13.87 7.90
C LEU A 265 38.77 13.22 7.88
N ALA A 266 37.73 14.00 8.19
CA ALA A 266 36.37 13.47 8.37
C ALA A 266 35.56 13.41 7.07
N ALA A 267 35.82 14.34 6.15
CA ALA A 267 35.05 14.47 4.93
C ALA A 267 35.85 15.15 3.80
N ILE A 268 35.28 15.09 2.60
CA ILE A 268 35.75 15.83 1.42
C ILE A 268 34.64 16.81 1.01
N ASN A 269 34.96 18.10 0.99
CA ASN A 269 34.07 19.14 0.51
C ASN A 269 34.09 19.17 -1.02
N VAL A 270 32.92 19.02 -1.62
CA VAL A 270 32.67 19.04 -3.07
C VAL A 270 31.66 20.14 -3.48
N SER A 271 31.48 21.15 -2.62
CA SER A 271 30.47 22.19 -2.77
C SER A 271 30.71 23.13 -3.96
N SER A 272 31.96 23.30 -4.40
CA SER A 272 32.31 24.26 -5.47
C SER A 272 31.73 23.86 -6.82
N GLN A 273 31.80 22.58 -7.16
CA GLN A 273 31.35 22.03 -8.43
C GLN A 273 29.91 21.51 -8.40
N GLN A 274 29.37 21.29 -7.21
CA GLN A 274 28.03 20.73 -6.99
C GLN A 274 27.78 19.49 -7.86
N LEU A 275 28.76 18.59 -7.95
CA LEU A 275 28.73 17.42 -8.85
C LEU A 275 27.49 16.55 -8.63
N LEU A 276 26.96 16.54 -7.40
CA LEU A 276 25.80 15.74 -7.04
C LEU A 276 24.49 16.31 -7.62
N ASN A 277 24.50 17.54 -8.14
CA ASN A 277 23.40 18.10 -8.93
C ASN A 277 23.13 17.30 -10.20
N ALA A 278 24.15 16.64 -10.78
CA ALA A 278 23.98 15.75 -11.93
C ALA A 278 23.01 14.59 -11.63
N PHE A 279 22.88 14.22 -10.36
CA PHE A 279 21.96 13.19 -9.87
C PHE A 279 20.63 13.77 -9.33
N GLY A 280 20.42 15.08 -9.43
CA GLY A 280 19.22 15.75 -8.93
C GLY A 280 19.22 16.04 -7.43
N ILE A 281 20.36 15.87 -6.75
CA ILE A 281 20.56 16.22 -5.34
C ILE A 281 21.12 17.65 -5.27
N LEU A 282 20.25 18.63 -5.06
CA LEU A 282 20.61 20.04 -5.09
C LEU A 282 20.86 20.57 -3.68
N GLY A 283 21.99 21.24 -3.45
CA GLY A 283 22.28 21.90 -2.19
C GLY A 283 23.58 22.71 -2.24
N GLY A 284 23.64 23.76 -1.43
CA GLY A 284 24.79 24.67 -1.41
C GLY A 284 26.04 24.08 -0.75
N GLU A 285 25.85 23.33 0.34
CA GLU A 285 26.93 22.69 1.10
C GLU A 285 26.89 21.18 0.88
N GLN A 286 27.96 20.62 0.33
CA GLN A 286 28.07 19.21 -0.04
C GLN A 286 29.38 18.63 0.49
N TYR A 287 29.29 17.86 1.57
CA TYR A 287 30.43 17.16 2.18
C TYR A 287 30.21 15.66 2.06
N LEU A 288 31.17 14.97 1.43
CA LEU A 288 31.19 13.51 1.32
C LEU A 288 31.97 12.94 2.51
N ALA A 289 31.32 12.08 3.30
CA ALA A 289 31.91 11.42 4.45
C ALA A 289 31.65 9.91 4.39
N ILE A 290 32.56 9.11 4.95
CA ILE A 290 32.41 7.66 5.05
C ILE A 290 32.03 7.30 6.49
N SER A 291 30.99 6.48 6.65
CA SER A 291 30.58 6.02 7.99
C SER A 291 31.66 5.15 8.64
N VAL A 292 31.86 5.28 9.96
CA VAL A 292 32.63 4.32 10.76
C VAL A 292 31.98 2.93 10.79
N LEU A 293 30.67 2.86 10.52
CA LEU A 293 29.88 1.62 10.52
C LEU A 293 29.79 0.99 9.12
N ASN A 294 30.50 1.55 8.15
CA ASN A 294 30.53 1.08 6.77
C ASN A 294 31.01 -0.39 6.69
N LYS A 295 30.23 -1.24 6.00
CA LYS A 295 30.54 -2.67 5.79
C LYS A 295 31.35 -2.94 4.54
N THR A 296 31.40 -2.00 3.60
CA THR A 296 32.11 -2.05 2.31
C THR A 296 32.96 -0.79 2.06
N PRO A 297 34.00 -0.54 2.88
CA PRO A 297 34.81 0.68 2.79
C PRO A 297 35.45 0.86 1.41
N GLU A 298 35.88 -0.23 0.75
CA GLU A 298 36.49 -0.16 -0.58
C GLU A 298 35.51 0.35 -1.64
N LYS A 299 34.21 0.04 -1.50
CA LYS A 299 33.17 0.54 -2.43
C LYS A 299 32.88 2.01 -2.20
N ALA A 300 32.88 2.47 -0.95
CA ALA A 300 32.73 3.88 -0.62
C ALA A 300 33.90 4.71 -1.17
N GLU A 301 35.13 4.24 -0.97
CA GLU A 301 36.33 4.87 -1.54
C GLU A 301 36.29 4.87 -3.08
N GLN A 302 35.90 3.75 -3.69
CA GLN A 302 35.76 3.64 -5.15
C GLN A 302 34.68 4.59 -5.70
N PHE A 303 33.58 4.78 -4.97
CA PHE A 303 32.53 5.73 -5.36
C PHE A 303 33.05 7.16 -5.36
N ILE A 304 33.72 7.59 -4.29
CA ILE A 304 34.29 8.94 -4.22
C ILE A 304 35.35 9.12 -5.31
N LYS A 305 36.20 8.10 -5.53
CA LYS A 305 37.18 8.09 -6.61
C LYS A 305 36.52 8.22 -7.99
N SER A 306 35.41 7.53 -8.24
CA SER A 306 34.72 7.61 -9.54
C SER A 306 34.12 8.99 -9.77
N LEU A 307 33.73 9.73 -8.73
CA LEU A 307 33.29 11.12 -8.86
C LEU A 307 34.41 12.03 -9.40
N VAL A 308 35.65 11.84 -8.92
CA VAL A 308 36.83 12.56 -9.44
C VAL A 308 37.10 12.15 -10.90
N GLU A 309 37.08 10.86 -11.20
CA GLU A 309 37.35 10.36 -12.57
C GLU A 309 36.32 10.83 -13.60
N GLN A 310 35.06 10.91 -13.19
CA GLN A 310 33.93 11.27 -14.07
C GLN A 310 33.52 12.73 -13.95
N GLU A 311 34.29 13.55 -13.22
CA GLU A 311 33.98 14.97 -12.99
C GLU A 311 33.60 15.73 -14.28
N PRO A 312 34.37 15.66 -15.39
CA PRO A 312 34.02 16.38 -16.61
C PRO A 312 32.66 15.98 -17.21
N MET A 313 32.31 14.69 -17.11
CA MET A 313 31.02 14.17 -17.60
C MET A 313 29.87 14.63 -16.69
N LEU A 314 30.08 14.63 -15.38
CA LEU A 314 29.09 15.10 -14.40
C LEU A 314 28.86 16.61 -14.57
N LEU A 315 29.92 17.40 -14.71
CA LEU A 315 29.83 18.84 -14.94
C LEU A 315 29.13 19.19 -16.24
N GLN A 316 29.29 18.40 -17.30
CA GLN A 316 28.52 18.59 -18.53
C GLN A 316 27.01 18.51 -18.28
N HIS A 317 26.56 17.54 -17.46
CA HIS A 317 25.13 17.38 -17.11
C HIS A 317 24.63 18.53 -16.22
N VAL A 318 25.49 19.06 -15.34
CA VAL A 318 25.16 20.24 -14.52
C VAL A 318 25.05 21.50 -15.39
N GLY A 319 26.06 21.76 -16.24
CA GLY A 319 26.18 22.96 -17.06
C GLY A 319 25.09 23.11 -18.13
N THR A 320 24.62 21.99 -18.71
CA THR A 320 23.51 22.02 -19.69
C THR A 320 22.20 22.57 -19.13
N LYS A 321 21.99 22.59 -17.80
CA LYS A 321 20.73 23.04 -17.20
C LYS A 321 20.73 24.51 -16.76
N LEU A 322 21.87 25.04 -16.32
CA LEU A 322 21.99 26.46 -15.93
C LEU A 322 21.82 27.42 -17.13
N GLU A 323 22.09 26.97 -18.36
CA GLU A 323 21.87 27.77 -19.58
C GLU A 323 20.42 27.70 -20.10
N THR A 324 19.62 26.71 -19.67
CA THR A 324 18.26 26.50 -20.20
C THR A 324 17.13 27.08 -19.34
N GLU A 325 17.41 27.56 -18.14
CA GLU A 325 16.41 28.32 -17.36
C GLU A 325 16.38 29.79 -17.83
N PRO A 326 15.28 30.28 -18.43
CA PRO A 326 15.13 31.70 -18.63
C PRO A 326 14.97 32.36 -17.27
N THR A 327 15.80 33.38 -17.03
CA THR A 327 15.72 34.28 -15.87
C THR A 327 14.40 35.04 -15.93
N GLU A 328 13.29 34.45 -15.47
CA GLU A 328 12.08 35.20 -15.14
C GLU A 328 12.33 35.96 -13.85
N ALA A 329 12.89 37.17 -14.02
CA ALA A 329 12.80 38.23 -13.05
C ALA A 329 11.31 38.50 -12.78
N THR A 330 10.80 37.93 -11.70
CA THR A 330 9.51 38.31 -11.14
C THR A 330 9.67 39.69 -10.50
N ASP A 331 9.31 40.70 -11.27
CA ASP A 331 9.05 42.07 -10.84
C ASP A 331 7.89 42.08 -9.84
N TYR A 332 8.19 41.85 -8.57
CA TYR A 332 7.29 42.17 -7.47
C TYR A 332 7.33 43.69 -7.25
N SER A 333 6.52 44.40 -8.01
CA SER A 333 6.18 45.79 -7.70
C SER A 333 5.26 45.83 -6.48
N ASP A 334 5.70 46.61 -5.50
CA ASP A 334 5.04 46.94 -4.24
C ASP A 334 3.58 47.44 -4.44
N GLU A 335 2.61 46.69 -3.94
CA GLU A 335 1.32 47.21 -3.51
C GLU A 335 0.98 46.67 -2.12
N SER A 336 1.56 47.25 -1.06
CA SER A 336 0.88 47.35 0.25
C SER A 336 1.68 48.18 1.27
N SER A 337 1.67 49.49 1.11
CA SER A 337 1.89 50.40 2.25
C SER A 337 1.27 51.77 1.99
N GLN A 338 -0.05 51.82 1.91
CA GLN A 338 -0.80 53.00 2.34
C GLN A 338 -1.34 52.73 3.74
N THR A 339 -0.60 53.17 4.74
CA THR A 339 -1.15 53.70 6.00
C THR A 339 -0.01 54.36 6.75
N GLU A 340 0.18 55.66 6.58
CA GLU A 340 0.75 56.45 7.66
C GLU A 340 0.24 57.90 7.67
N SER A 341 -0.21 58.28 8.86
CA SER A 341 -0.07 59.60 9.47
C SER A 341 -0.89 60.77 8.92
N ALA A 342 -2.05 61.00 9.54
CA ALA A 342 -2.52 62.36 9.80
C ALA A 342 -2.01 62.78 11.19
N ALA A 343 -0.91 63.52 11.20
CA ALA A 343 -0.35 64.15 12.39
C ALA A 343 -1.30 65.25 12.92
N VAL A 344 -1.58 65.14 14.20
CA VAL A 344 -2.08 66.22 15.07
C VAL A 344 -0.91 67.13 15.40
N THR A 345 -0.95 68.39 14.94
CA THR A 345 -0.44 69.56 15.67
C THR A 345 -0.92 70.84 14.98
N ALA A 346 -1.80 71.56 15.66
CA ALA A 346 -1.91 73.02 15.53
C ALA A 346 -2.15 73.55 16.96
N GLY A 347 -1.17 74.27 17.49
CA GLY A 347 -1.35 75.12 18.65
C GLY A 347 -1.77 76.51 18.16
N ASP A 348 -2.81 77.02 18.79
CA ASP A 348 -2.90 78.37 19.38
C ASP A 348 -3.87 78.31 20.57
#